data_AF-A0A0W8CYA3-F1
#
_entry.id   AF-A0A0W8CYA3-F1
#
_cell.length_a   1.000
_cell.length_b   1.000
_cell.length_c   1.000
_cell.angle_alpha   90.00
_cell.angle_beta   90.00
_cell.angle_gamma   90.00
#
_symmetry.space_group_name_H-M   'P 1'
#
loop_
_entity.id
_entity.type
_entity.pdbx_description
1 polymer ?
#
loop_
_entity_poly.entity_id
_entity_poly.type
_entity_poly.pdbx_seq_one_letter_code
_entity_poly.pdbx_strand_id
1 'polypeptide(L)'
;MPATLDKFYDHLSAKKQENKRKRIYEWIKDRSRIESVCTSSTKASMKVLRGAGTATTISAAGEEAITEWIKSLREEGVPVSRLMLELKAKTIAEDEKVPDGTFEASWTWQQGFLRRHKLSLRAKTRQGQKKPEAMEADAKAFWEEVAKTKIELGVDKIFNADQSGVCFEYLPKRTINKRGPKTVWVRCGGKDKERFTGMFMADSTGKQYDPFFVVRTKPSKKEVKAAYNTVKQNGFGNTLWKEIAPLSEAVGAQIYGNESAWWTSDLSIRFLDYHFANREECLPVLLLLDDFSAHWTDEVKEHAKNLSVHLMPVPPGLTSVCQPADISWFRPFKQRLRRQWVNELQQQLRRTTSSVSKPLSS
;
A
#
# COMPACT_ATOMS: atom_id res chain seq x y z
N MET A 1 -43.43 -30.33 38.52
CA MET A 1 -43.29 -30.46 37.06
C MET A 1 -44.61 -30.68 36.32
N PRO A 2 -45.51 -31.58 36.71
CA PRO A 2 -46.80 -31.77 36.02
C PRO A 2 -47.59 -30.46 35.90
N ALA A 3 -47.81 -29.75 37.01
CA ALA A 3 -48.45 -28.43 37.03
C ALA A 3 -47.77 -27.36 36.16
N THR A 4 -46.47 -27.47 35.89
CA THR A 4 -45.73 -26.56 35.00
C THR A 4 -45.97 -26.91 33.53
N LEU A 5 -46.04 -28.19 33.19
CA LEU A 5 -46.35 -28.64 31.84
C LEU A 5 -47.81 -28.31 31.49
N ASP A 6 -48.73 -28.53 32.43
CA ASP A 6 -50.14 -28.23 32.25
C ASP A 6 -50.39 -26.72 32.15
N LYS A 7 -49.61 -25.89 32.84
CA LYS A 7 -49.78 -24.43 32.79
C LYS A 7 -49.21 -23.78 31.53
N PHE A 8 -48.10 -24.29 30.99
CA PHE A 8 -47.34 -23.61 29.92
C PHE A 8 -47.29 -24.37 28.60
N TYR A 9 -47.68 -25.66 28.59
CA TYR A 9 -47.51 -26.57 27.46
C TYR A 9 -48.72 -27.50 27.25
N ASP A 10 -49.89 -27.14 27.78
CA ASP A 10 -51.18 -27.84 27.61
C ASP A 10 -51.56 -28.12 26.14
N HIS A 11 -51.28 -27.16 25.25
CA HIS A 11 -51.54 -27.22 23.81
C HIS A 11 -50.64 -28.23 23.06
N LEU A 12 -49.67 -28.85 23.72
CA LEU A 12 -48.76 -29.82 23.10
C LEU A 12 -49.26 -31.25 23.28
N SER A 13 -49.04 -32.09 22.27
CA SER A 13 -49.30 -33.54 22.40
C SER A 13 -48.46 -34.16 23.51
N ALA A 14 -48.93 -35.26 24.11
CA ALA A 14 -48.25 -35.94 25.23
C ALA A 14 -46.76 -36.24 24.95
N LYS A 15 -46.43 -36.68 23.72
CA LYS A 15 -45.03 -36.91 23.30
C LYS A 15 -44.19 -35.62 23.31
N LYS A 16 -44.78 -34.49 22.88
CA LYS A 16 -44.11 -33.18 22.89
C LYS A 16 -43.99 -32.61 24.31
N GLN A 17 -44.99 -32.81 25.17
CA GLN A 17 -44.93 -32.45 26.59
C GLN A 17 -43.83 -33.20 27.32
N GLU A 18 -43.67 -34.51 27.08
CA GLU A 18 -42.59 -35.31 27.67
C GLU A 18 -41.20 -34.83 27.21
N ASN A 19 -41.04 -34.44 25.94
CA ASN A 19 -39.80 -33.83 25.47
C ASN A 19 -39.52 -32.47 26.12
N LYS A 20 -40.55 -31.66 26.40
CA LYS A 20 -40.40 -30.39 27.13
C LYS A 20 -40.02 -30.64 28.59
N ARG A 21 -40.63 -31.63 29.24
CA ARG A 21 -40.26 -32.06 30.60
C ARG A 21 -38.77 -32.39 30.69
N LYS A 22 -38.25 -33.23 29.79
CA LYS A 22 -36.83 -33.61 29.74
C LYS A 22 -35.92 -32.38 29.60
N ARG A 23 -36.23 -31.48 28.66
CA ARG A 23 -35.48 -30.22 28.47
C ARG A 23 -35.51 -29.29 29.69
N ILE A 24 -36.64 -29.21 30.39
CA ILE A 24 -36.74 -28.37 31.59
C ILE A 24 -35.86 -28.95 32.70
N TYR A 25 -35.80 -30.27 32.86
CA TYR A 25 -34.88 -30.89 33.81
C TYR A 25 -33.41 -30.67 33.43
N GLU A 26 -33.06 -30.73 32.13
CA GLU A 26 -31.71 -30.36 31.66
C GLU A 26 -31.37 -28.92 32.00
N TRP A 27 -32.29 -27.98 31.80
CA TRP A 27 -32.08 -26.57 32.17
C TRP A 27 -31.95 -26.36 33.69
N ILE A 28 -32.72 -27.09 34.49
CA ILE A 28 -32.61 -27.06 35.95
C ILE A 28 -31.24 -27.57 36.39
N LYS A 29 -30.76 -28.66 35.78
CA LYS A 29 -29.43 -29.23 36.05
C LYS A 29 -28.30 -28.25 35.70
N ASP A 30 -28.44 -27.53 34.59
CA ASP A 30 -27.45 -26.56 34.08
C ASP A 30 -27.68 -25.12 34.56
N ARG A 31 -28.57 -24.89 35.53
CA ARG A 31 -29.07 -23.56 35.90
C ARG A 31 -27.97 -22.55 36.22
N SER A 32 -26.99 -22.93 37.04
CA SER A 32 -25.88 -22.05 37.43
C SER A 32 -25.04 -21.60 36.23
N ARG A 33 -24.81 -22.50 35.27
CA ARG A 33 -24.12 -22.20 34.01
C ARG A 33 -24.93 -21.25 33.14
N ILE A 34 -26.25 -21.43 33.06
CA ILE A 34 -27.12 -20.54 32.29
C ILE A 34 -27.14 -19.14 32.90
N GLU A 35 -27.35 -19.03 34.21
CA GLU A 35 -27.39 -17.76 34.94
C GLU A 35 -26.08 -16.97 34.81
N SER A 36 -24.92 -17.64 34.93
CA SER A 36 -23.60 -17.01 34.74
C SER A 36 -23.32 -16.53 33.31
N VAL A 37 -23.96 -17.10 32.30
CA VAL A 37 -23.84 -16.61 30.92
C VAL A 37 -24.77 -15.42 30.67
N CYS A 38 -25.95 -15.41 31.29
CA CYS A 38 -26.92 -14.33 31.17
C CYS A 38 -26.44 -13.00 31.80
N THR A 39 -25.44 -13.02 32.69
CA THR A 39 -24.80 -11.80 33.21
C THR A 39 -23.89 -11.10 32.17
N SER A 40 -23.51 -11.78 31.09
CA SER A 40 -22.72 -11.20 30.01
C SER A 40 -23.61 -10.46 29.02
N SER A 41 -23.39 -9.14 28.89
CA SER A 41 -24.13 -8.26 27.96
C SER A 41 -24.12 -8.73 26.49
N THR A 42 -23.10 -9.49 26.09
CA THR A 42 -22.95 -10.02 24.71
C THR A 42 -23.53 -11.41 24.52
N LYS A 43 -23.72 -12.19 25.60
CA LYS A 43 -24.19 -13.58 25.53
C LYS A 43 -25.62 -13.78 26.05
N ALA A 44 -26.17 -12.78 26.75
CA ALA A 44 -27.50 -12.85 27.35
C ALA A 44 -28.65 -13.12 26.35
N SER A 45 -28.52 -12.69 25.10
CA SER A 45 -29.53 -12.92 24.05
C SER A 45 -29.38 -14.25 23.30
N MET A 46 -28.35 -15.04 23.62
CA MET A 46 -28.06 -16.29 22.90
C MET A 46 -29.00 -17.40 23.34
N LYS A 47 -29.73 -17.98 22.37
CA LYS A 47 -30.63 -19.13 22.59
C LYS A 47 -29.92 -20.49 22.63
N VAL A 48 -28.64 -20.52 22.25
CA VAL A 48 -27.81 -21.74 22.19
C VAL A 48 -26.39 -21.39 22.64
N LEU A 49 -25.86 -22.16 23.59
CA LEU A 49 -24.48 -22.06 24.09
C LEU A 49 -23.73 -23.33 23.69
N ARG A 50 -22.83 -23.22 22.72
CA ARG A 50 -21.88 -24.28 22.36
C ARG A 50 -20.50 -23.90 22.88
N GLY A 51 -19.73 -24.88 23.34
CA GLY A 51 -18.31 -24.67 23.59
C GLY A 51 -17.61 -24.22 22.30
N ALA A 52 -16.52 -23.48 22.43
CA ALA A 52 -15.65 -23.26 21.28
C ALA A 52 -15.16 -24.64 20.79
N GLY A 53 -15.46 -25.01 19.54
CA GLY A 53 -14.98 -26.25 18.92
C GLY A 53 -15.90 -27.48 19.02
N THR A 54 -17.16 -27.38 19.46
CA THR A 54 -17.98 -28.58 19.76
C THR A 54 -18.64 -29.27 18.55
N ALA A 55 -18.48 -28.75 17.32
CA ALA A 55 -18.81 -29.47 16.08
C ALA A 55 -18.23 -28.68 14.90
N THR A 56 -17.02 -29.02 14.48
CA THR A 56 -16.50 -28.63 13.17
C THR A 56 -16.95 -29.70 12.17
N THR A 57 -17.44 -29.29 11.01
CA THR A 57 -17.84 -30.24 9.95
C THR A 57 -16.63 -31.01 9.41
N ILE A 58 -15.43 -30.46 9.59
CA ILE A 58 -14.12 -31.10 9.37
C ILE A 58 -13.53 -31.49 10.73
N SER A 59 -12.83 -32.61 10.81
CA SER A 59 -12.15 -33.06 12.02
C SER A 59 -11.03 -32.11 12.48
N ALA A 60 -10.59 -32.26 13.73
CA ALA A 60 -9.45 -31.49 14.23
C ALA A 60 -8.15 -31.81 13.45
N ALA A 61 -7.97 -33.06 13.02
CA ALA A 61 -6.83 -33.47 12.19
C ALA A 61 -6.89 -32.84 10.80
N GLY A 62 -8.08 -32.76 10.19
CA GLY A 62 -8.29 -32.06 8.93
C GLY A 62 -7.99 -30.56 9.04
N GLU A 63 -8.40 -29.91 10.13
CA GLU A 63 -8.04 -28.50 10.34
C GLU A 63 -6.53 -28.28 10.57
N GLU A 64 -5.82 -29.21 11.21
CA GLU A 64 -4.36 -29.14 11.36
C GLU A 64 -3.66 -29.31 10.00
N ALA A 65 -4.12 -30.24 9.15
CA ALA A 65 -3.59 -30.42 7.80
C ALA A 65 -3.77 -29.16 6.93
N ILE A 66 -4.88 -28.43 7.08
CA ILE A 66 -5.04 -27.10 6.44
C ILE A 66 -3.99 -26.13 6.98
N THR A 67 -3.74 -26.14 8.28
CA THR A 67 -2.81 -25.22 8.93
C THR A 67 -1.36 -25.48 8.51
N GLU A 68 -0.93 -26.73 8.43
CA GLU A 68 0.38 -27.12 7.89
C GLU A 68 0.55 -26.73 6.42
N TRP A 69 -0.47 -26.99 5.60
CA TRP A 69 -0.47 -26.55 4.21
C TRP A 69 -0.38 -25.02 4.07
N ILE A 70 -1.07 -24.25 4.92
CA ILE A 70 -0.92 -22.79 4.97
C ILE A 70 0.52 -22.43 5.35
N LYS A 71 1.10 -23.04 6.39
CA LYS A 71 2.48 -22.75 6.84
C LYS A 71 3.49 -22.98 5.72
N SER A 72 3.45 -24.14 5.07
CA SER A 72 4.33 -24.49 3.94
C SER A 72 4.23 -23.47 2.79
N LEU A 73 3.02 -23.12 2.36
CA LEU A 73 2.84 -22.09 1.32
C LEU A 73 3.36 -20.72 1.77
N ARG A 74 3.24 -20.39 3.06
CA ARG A 74 3.73 -19.11 3.61
C ARG A 74 5.24 -19.09 3.75
N GLU A 75 5.90 -20.20 4.04
CA GLU A 75 7.36 -20.37 4.01
C GLU A 75 7.92 -20.15 2.60
N GLU A 76 7.19 -20.57 1.57
CA GLU A 76 7.52 -20.31 0.17
C GLU A 76 7.09 -18.91 -0.33
N GLY A 77 6.48 -18.10 0.54
CA GLY A 77 6.01 -16.75 0.20
C GLY A 77 4.73 -16.71 -0.65
N VAL A 78 4.10 -17.86 -0.91
CA VAL A 78 2.86 -17.97 -1.68
C VAL A 78 1.70 -17.34 -0.89
N PRO A 79 0.91 -16.44 -1.51
CA PRO A 79 -0.24 -15.84 -0.83
C PRO A 79 -1.39 -16.84 -0.74
N VAL A 80 -1.82 -17.18 0.48
CA VAL A 80 -3.04 -17.96 0.69
C VAL A 80 -4.25 -17.04 0.73
N SER A 81 -5.11 -17.12 -0.29
CA SER A 81 -6.36 -16.34 -0.35
C SER A 81 -7.51 -17.06 0.34
N ARG A 82 -8.63 -16.35 0.55
CA ARG A 82 -9.88 -16.96 1.04
C ARG A 82 -10.36 -18.11 0.16
N LEU A 83 -10.26 -17.93 -1.16
CA LEU A 83 -10.68 -18.97 -2.12
C LEU A 83 -9.78 -20.20 -2.02
N MET A 84 -8.47 -20.01 -1.86
CA MET A 84 -7.54 -21.13 -1.68
C MET A 84 -7.82 -21.91 -0.40
N LEU A 85 -8.11 -21.19 0.70
CA LEU A 85 -8.55 -21.81 1.96
C LEU A 85 -9.87 -22.58 1.79
N GLU A 86 -10.83 -22.01 1.05
CA GLU A 86 -12.10 -22.66 0.76
C GLU A 86 -11.92 -23.97 0.00
N LEU A 87 -11.14 -23.94 -1.09
CA LEU A 87 -10.89 -25.10 -1.94
C LEU A 87 -10.15 -26.20 -1.15
N LYS A 88 -9.09 -25.84 -0.40
CA LYS A 88 -8.34 -26.81 0.41
C LYS A 88 -9.21 -27.44 1.49
N ALA A 89 -10.08 -26.65 2.13
CA ALA A 89 -11.00 -27.15 3.14
C ALA A 89 -12.03 -28.11 2.54
N LYS A 90 -12.54 -27.85 1.33
CA LYS A 90 -13.45 -28.75 0.61
C LYS A 90 -12.76 -30.07 0.24
N THR A 91 -11.54 -30.02 -0.27
CA THR A 91 -10.75 -31.24 -0.54
C THR A 91 -10.59 -32.10 0.72
N ILE A 92 -10.27 -31.49 1.86
CA ILE A 92 -10.14 -32.26 3.12
C ILE A 92 -11.50 -32.79 3.60
N ALA A 93 -12.59 -32.05 3.40
CA ALA A 93 -13.92 -32.55 3.71
C ALA A 93 -14.31 -33.75 2.83
N GLU A 94 -13.93 -33.74 1.54
CA GLU A 94 -14.09 -34.88 0.63
C GLU A 94 -13.25 -36.08 1.10
N ASP A 95 -11.99 -35.87 1.48
CA ASP A 95 -11.10 -36.91 2.02
C ASP A 95 -11.65 -37.54 3.31
N GLU A 96 -12.28 -36.72 4.17
CA GLU A 96 -12.97 -37.15 5.39
C GLU A 96 -14.36 -37.75 5.14
N LYS A 97 -14.79 -37.86 3.87
CA LYS A 97 -16.10 -38.37 3.44
C LYS A 97 -17.28 -37.62 4.05
N VAL A 98 -17.12 -36.31 4.23
CA VAL A 98 -18.23 -35.42 4.60
C VAL A 98 -19.23 -35.41 3.45
N PRO A 99 -20.54 -35.66 3.69
CA PRO A 99 -21.53 -35.70 2.61
C PRO A 99 -21.64 -34.36 1.87
N ASP A 100 -21.78 -34.43 0.55
CA ASP A 100 -21.94 -33.26 -0.31
C ASP A 100 -23.04 -32.31 0.18
N GLY A 101 -22.76 -31.01 0.15
CA GLY A 101 -23.65 -29.97 0.66
C GLY A 101 -23.66 -29.79 2.19
N THR A 102 -22.99 -30.67 2.95
CA THR A 102 -22.87 -30.51 4.42
C THR A 102 -21.82 -29.46 4.80
N PHE A 103 -20.78 -29.31 3.97
CA PHE A 103 -19.70 -28.37 4.20
C PHE A 103 -19.44 -27.48 2.99
N GLU A 104 -19.71 -26.19 3.14
CA GLU A 104 -19.50 -25.20 2.07
C GLU A 104 -18.20 -24.38 2.25
N ALA A 105 -17.42 -24.65 3.30
CA ALA A 105 -16.30 -23.78 3.71
C ALA A 105 -16.71 -22.30 3.79
N SER A 106 -17.92 -22.04 4.31
CA SER A 106 -18.56 -20.73 4.29
C SER A 106 -17.72 -19.63 4.96
N TRP A 107 -18.02 -18.37 4.67
CA TRP A 107 -17.33 -17.22 5.27
C TRP A 107 -17.28 -17.31 6.80
N THR A 108 -18.37 -17.75 7.44
CA THR A 108 -18.43 -17.90 8.90
C THR A 108 -17.49 -18.99 9.42
N TRP A 109 -17.39 -20.11 8.70
CA TRP A 109 -16.43 -21.16 9.02
C TRP A 109 -15.00 -20.66 8.84
N GLN A 110 -14.67 -19.99 7.72
CA GLN A 110 -13.33 -19.43 7.47
C GLN A 110 -12.91 -18.45 8.57
N GLN A 111 -13.81 -17.56 9.02
CA GLN A 111 -13.52 -16.66 10.14
C GLN A 111 -13.29 -17.44 11.45
N GLY A 112 -14.08 -18.49 11.69
CA GLY A 112 -13.92 -19.37 12.84
C GLY A 112 -12.58 -20.12 12.83
N PHE A 113 -12.22 -20.71 11.69
CA PHE A 113 -10.95 -21.41 11.47
C PHE A 113 -9.76 -20.50 11.73
N LEU A 114 -9.71 -19.34 11.07
CA LEU A 114 -8.63 -18.38 11.26
C LEU A 114 -8.48 -17.97 12.74
N ARG A 115 -9.59 -17.74 13.44
CA ARG A 115 -9.57 -17.41 14.86
C ARG A 115 -9.07 -18.56 15.73
N ARG A 116 -9.48 -19.81 15.46
CA ARG A 116 -9.01 -21.00 16.21
C ARG A 116 -7.50 -21.18 16.08
N HIS A 117 -6.98 -20.99 14.87
CA HIS A 117 -5.57 -21.21 14.53
C HIS A 117 -4.69 -19.94 14.65
N LYS A 118 -5.22 -18.86 15.25
CA LYS A 118 -4.52 -17.57 15.42
C LYS A 118 -3.99 -16.96 14.11
N LEU A 119 -4.68 -17.22 13.01
CA LEU A 119 -4.39 -16.68 11.69
C LEU A 119 -5.25 -15.44 11.40
N SER A 120 -4.77 -14.57 10.50
CA SER A 120 -5.54 -13.41 10.04
C SER A 120 -5.26 -13.13 8.57
N LEU A 121 -6.28 -12.65 7.86
CA LEU A 121 -6.09 -12.13 6.51
C LEU A 121 -5.40 -10.77 6.60
N ARG A 122 -4.26 -10.64 5.93
CA ARG A 122 -3.44 -9.43 5.94
C ARG A 122 -3.33 -8.89 4.52
N ALA A 123 -3.33 -7.57 4.40
CA ALA A 123 -2.98 -6.93 3.14
C ALA A 123 -1.52 -7.27 2.80
N LYS A 124 -1.23 -7.52 1.52
CA LYS A 124 0.14 -7.71 1.04
C LYS A 124 0.94 -6.46 1.39
N THR A 125 2.00 -6.61 2.17
CA THR A 125 2.89 -5.51 2.57
C THR A 125 4.10 -5.39 1.67
N ARG A 126 4.50 -6.48 0.98
CA ARG A 126 5.66 -6.55 0.09
C ARG A 126 5.39 -7.57 -1.02
N GLN A 127 5.83 -7.27 -2.24
CA GLN A 127 5.80 -8.20 -3.38
C GLN A 127 7.23 -8.26 -3.91
N GLY A 128 7.88 -9.41 -3.74
CA GLY A 128 9.22 -9.69 -4.23
C GLY A 128 9.32 -11.15 -4.64
N GLN A 129 10.11 -11.43 -5.68
CA GLN A 129 10.34 -12.79 -6.16
C GLN A 129 11.33 -13.58 -5.28
N LYS A 130 12.14 -12.88 -4.47
CA LYS A 130 13.16 -13.46 -3.60
C LYS A 130 12.64 -13.68 -2.17
N LYS A 131 13.10 -14.76 -1.53
CA LYS A 131 12.84 -15.05 -0.11
C LYS A 131 13.44 -13.94 0.79
N PRO A 132 12.83 -13.63 1.95
CA PRO A 132 13.30 -12.56 2.84
C PRO A 132 14.77 -12.67 3.26
N GLU A 133 15.25 -13.87 3.59
CA GLU A 133 16.64 -14.09 4.04
C GLU A 133 17.66 -13.78 2.94
N ALA A 134 17.39 -14.23 1.70
CA ALA A 134 18.24 -13.94 0.56
C ALA A 134 18.27 -12.43 0.24
N MET A 135 17.15 -11.73 0.41
CA MET A 135 17.10 -10.29 0.23
C MET A 135 17.94 -9.53 1.27
N GLU A 136 18.01 -10.03 2.49
CA GLU A 136 18.82 -9.41 3.56
C GLU A 136 20.32 -9.61 3.32
N ALA A 137 20.72 -10.82 2.91
CA ALA A 137 22.09 -11.10 2.51
C ALA A 137 22.54 -10.23 1.32
N ASP A 138 21.72 -10.15 0.26
CA ASP A 138 22.02 -9.31 -0.91
C ASP A 138 22.09 -7.81 -0.53
N ALA A 139 21.19 -7.35 0.37
CA ALA A 139 21.21 -5.97 0.84
C ALA A 139 22.46 -5.65 1.65
N LYS A 140 22.90 -6.58 2.50
CA LYS A 140 24.13 -6.45 3.27
C LYS A 140 25.35 -6.36 2.34
N ALA A 141 25.46 -7.27 1.38
CA ALA A 141 26.54 -7.27 0.40
C ALA A 141 26.60 -5.95 -0.40
N PHE A 142 25.45 -5.40 -0.77
CA PHE A 142 25.37 -4.10 -1.44
C PHE A 142 25.95 -2.97 -0.58
N TRP A 143 25.55 -2.87 0.69
CA TRP A 143 26.06 -1.82 1.58
C TRP A 143 27.54 -2.00 1.94
N GLU A 144 28.03 -3.23 2.00
CA GLU A 144 29.47 -3.52 2.13
C GLU A 144 30.25 -3.01 0.91
N GLU A 145 29.73 -3.23 -0.31
CA GLU A 145 30.35 -2.72 -1.54
C GLU A 145 30.32 -1.18 -1.59
N VAL A 146 29.20 -0.55 -1.22
CA VAL A 146 29.10 0.92 -1.10
C VAL A 146 30.16 1.46 -0.14
N ALA A 147 30.35 0.82 1.02
CA ALA A 147 31.34 1.22 2.01
C ALA A 147 32.78 1.06 1.49
N LYS A 148 33.05 -0.04 0.78
CA LYS A 148 34.34 -0.30 0.15
C LYS A 148 34.66 0.74 -0.93
N THR A 149 33.74 0.97 -1.87
CA THR A 149 33.90 1.97 -2.93
C THR A 149 34.09 3.38 -2.37
N LYS A 150 33.38 3.73 -1.27
CA LYS A 150 33.59 5.00 -0.58
C LYS A 150 35.05 5.17 -0.14
N ILE A 151 35.65 4.15 0.47
CA ILE A 151 37.03 4.19 0.97
C ILE A 151 38.02 4.24 -0.21
N GLU A 152 37.84 3.38 -1.21
CA GLU A 152 38.74 3.28 -2.37
C GLU A 152 38.82 4.58 -3.18
N LEU A 153 37.68 5.26 -3.34
CA LEU A 153 37.60 6.53 -4.07
C LEU A 153 37.88 7.76 -3.19
N GLY A 154 38.05 7.60 -1.88
CA GLY A 154 38.18 8.72 -0.94
C GLY A 154 36.95 9.64 -0.94
N VAL A 155 35.75 9.08 -1.09
CA VAL A 155 34.50 9.84 -1.19
C VAL A 155 34.05 10.30 0.21
N ASP A 156 33.89 11.60 0.39
CA ASP A 156 33.37 12.15 1.65
C ASP A 156 31.85 11.99 1.78
N LYS A 157 31.13 12.22 0.68
CA LYS A 157 29.65 12.28 0.64
C LYS A 157 29.07 11.28 -0.34
N ILE A 158 28.08 10.54 0.13
CA ILE A 158 27.26 9.66 -0.69
C ILE A 158 25.95 10.38 -1.00
N PHE A 159 25.56 10.38 -2.26
CA PHE A 159 24.31 10.92 -2.75
C PHE A 159 23.37 9.76 -3.07
N ASN A 160 22.09 9.97 -2.80
CA ASN A 160 21.04 9.10 -3.30
C ASN A 160 20.00 9.93 -4.02
N ALA A 161 19.61 9.48 -5.21
CA ALA A 161 18.53 10.07 -5.95
C ALA A 161 17.56 9.02 -6.50
N ASP A 162 16.29 9.39 -6.58
CA ASP A 162 15.23 8.50 -7.00
C ASP A 162 14.03 9.27 -7.55
N GLN A 163 13.22 8.62 -8.42
CA GLN A 163 11.99 9.20 -8.90
C GLN A 163 10.77 8.83 -8.06
N SER A 164 9.86 9.78 -7.94
CA SER A 164 8.51 9.56 -7.42
C SER A 164 7.46 10.25 -8.27
N GLY A 165 6.38 9.51 -8.54
CA GLY A 165 5.16 10.13 -9.06
C GLY A 165 4.51 11.05 -8.02
N VAL A 166 4.27 12.30 -8.40
CA VAL A 166 3.53 13.30 -7.62
C VAL A 166 2.16 13.49 -8.27
N CYS A 167 1.09 13.13 -7.54
CA CYS A 167 -0.28 13.22 -8.04
C CYS A 167 -0.80 14.66 -7.91
N PHE A 168 -1.62 15.11 -8.87
CA PHE A 168 -2.34 16.38 -8.72
C PHE A 168 -3.46 16.28 -7.68
N GLU A 169 -4.11 15.12 -7.59
CA GLU A 169 -5.14 14.84 -6.58
C GLU A 169 -4.74 13.67 -5.69
N TYR A 170 -4.86 13.86 -4.37
CA TYR A 170 -4.51 12.87 -3.35
C TYR A 170 -5.75 12.28 -2.67
N LEU A 171 -6.68 11.73 -3.47
CA LEU A 171 -7.91 11.14 -2.96
C LEU A 171 -7.65 9.91 -2.07
N PRO A 172 -8.30 9.81 -0.90
CA PRO A 172 -8.15 8.65 -0.02
C PRO A 172 -8.83 7.41 -0.61
N LYS A 173 -8.16 6.26 -0.53
CA LYS A 173 -8.70 4.96 -0.99
C LYS A 173 -9.84 4.41 -0.11
N ARG A 174 -10.05 4.99 1.08
CA ARG A 174 -11.08 4.59 2.03
C ARG A 174 -11.81 5.84 2.49
N THR A 175 -13.14 5.76 2.52
CA THR A 175 -14.02 6.84 2.97
C THR A 175 -14.87 6.35 4.13
N ILE A 176 -15.32 7.28 4.97
CA ILE A 176 -16.31 7.00 6.01
C ILE A 176 -17.67 7.16 5.36
N ASN A 177 -18.49 6.11 5.41
CA ASN A 177 -19.86 6.13 4.93
C ASN A 177 -20.79 5.40 5.92
N LYS A 178 -22.10 5.60 5.79
CA LYS A 178 -23.10 4.80 6.52
C LYS A 178 -22.85 3.31 6.24
N ARG A 179 -23.20 2.45 7.19
CA ARG A 179 -23.04 0.99 7.04
C ARG A 179 -24.12 0.43 6.09
N GLY A 180 -23.74 -0.47 5.18
CA GLY A 180 -24.67 -1.11 4.22
C GLY A 180 -24.69 -0.65 2.75
N PRO A 181 -24.16 0.52 2.33
CA PRO A 181 -24.15 0.91 0.92
C PRO A 181 -23.09 0.09 0.16
N LYS A 182 -23.50 -0.47 -0.98
CA LYS A 182 -22.63 -1.24 -1.89
C LYS A 182 -21.68 -0.34 -2.72
N THR A 183 -22.08 0.92 -2.92
CA THR A 183 -21.33 1.90 -3.73
C THR A 183 -21.22 3.21 -2.96
N VAL A 184 -20.00 3.75 -2.87
CA VAL A 184 -19.74 5.05 -2.25
C VAL A 184 -19.27 6.01 -3.34
N TRP A 185 -20.08 7.01 -3.64
CA TRP A 185 -19.74 8.05 -4.61
C TRP A 185 -18.84 9.09 -3.97
N VAL A 186 -17.70 9.35 -4.62
CA VAL A 186 -16.77 10.42 -4.25
C VAL A 186 -16.69 11.37 -5.43
N ARG A 187 -16.97 12.66 -5.22
CA ARG A 187 -16.70 13.68 -6.24
C ARG A 187 -15.18 13.83 -6.39
N CYS A 188 -14.71 13.74 -7.63
CA CYS A 188 -13.32 13.85 -8.04
C CYS A 188 -13.24 14.93 -9.15
N GLY A 189 -12.14 15.68 -9.23
CA GLY A 189 -11.93 16.68 -10.28
C GLY A 189 -11.58 16.06 -11.65
N GLY A 190 -11.59 14.73 -11.75
CA GLY A 190 -11.26 13.97 -12.96
C GLY A 190 -9.76 13.76 -13.17
N LYS A 191 -8.92 14.19 -12.22
CA LYS A 191 -7.44 14.15 -12.30
C LYS A 191 -6.79 13.25 -11.25
N ASP A 192 -7.54 12.33 -10.66
CA ASP A 192 -7.05 11.36 -9.66
C ASP A 192 -5.89 10.49 -10.13
N LYS A 193 -5.77 10.30 -11.44
CA LYS A 193 -4.68 9.55 -12.10
C LYS A 193 -3.63 10.45 -12.75
N GLU A 194 -3.87 11.76 -12.87
CA GLU A 194 -2.87 12.66 -13.41
C GLU A 194 -1.75 12.84 -12.37
N ARG A 195 -0.52 12.64 -12.83
CA ARG A 195 0.70 12.81 -12.05
C ARG A 195 1.79 13.38 -12.92
N PHE A 196 2.74 14.03 -12.30
CA PHE A 196 4.04 14.35 -12.89
C PHE A 196 5.13 13.55 -12.18
N THR A 197 6.29 13.43 -12.81
CA THR A 197 7.44 12.71 -12.25
C THR A 197 8.35 13.69 -11.55
N GLY A 198 8.71 13.43 -10.30
CA GLY A 198 9.72 14.20 -9.58
C GLY A 198 10.96 13.34 -9.31
N MET A 199 12.15 13.84 -9.62
CA MET A 199 13.44 13.28 -9.23
C MET A 199 13.98 14.08 -8.05
N PHE A 200 14.30 13.38 -6.96
CA PHE A 200 14.70 13.98 -5.70
C PHE A 200 16.06 13.44 -5.28
N MET A 201 16.93 14.30 -4.76
CA MET A 201 18.26 13.93 -4.32
C MET A 201 18.54 14.43 -2.90
N ALA A 202 19.23 13.60 -2.11
CA ALA A 202 19.82 14.01 -0.84
C ALA A 202 21.18 13.35 -0.63
N ASP A 203 22.02 13.97 0.21
CA ASP A 203 23.32 13.42 0.59
C ASP A 203 23.30 12.72 1.96
N SER A 204 24.41 12.07 2.29
CA SER A 204 24.63 11.36 3.56
C SER A 204 24.61 12.25 4.80
N THR A 205 24.61 13.59 4.65
CA THR A 205 24.43 14.55 5.74
C THR A 205 22.96 14.90 5.98
N GLY A 206 22.06 14.43 5.10
CA GLY A 206 20.65 14.76 5.10
C GLY A 206 20.31 16.05 4.35
N LYS A 207 21.29 16.69 3.69
CA LYS A 207 21.03 17.87 2.85
C LYS A 207 20.21 17.43 1.64
N GLN A 208 19.09 18.11 1.42
CA GLN A 208 18.24 17.95 0.25
C GLN A 208 18.67 18.95 -0.83
N TYR A 209 18.52 18.54 -2.07
CA TYR A 209 18.87 19.33 -3.25
C TYR A 209 17.63 19.64 -4.08
N ASP A 210 17.71 20.70 -4.87
CA ASP A 210 16.62 21.19 -5.72
C ASP A 210 16.10 20.05 -6.61
N PRO A 211 14.79 19.75 -6.57
CA PRO A 211 14.23 18.63 -7.30
C PRO A 211 14.04 18.95 -8.78
N PHE A 212 13.95 17.89 -9.59
CA PHE A 212 13.58 17.98 -11.00
C PHE A 212 12.15 17.47 -11.18
N PHE A 213 11.33 18.22 -11.91
CA PHE A 213 9.97 17.84 -12.24
C PHE A 213 9.79 17.68 -13.73
N VAL A 214 9.16 16.56 -14.15
CA VAL A 214 8.81 16.29 -15.54
C VAL A 214 7.29 16.27 -15.66
N VAL A 215 6.77 17.28 -16.33
CA VAL A 215 5.34 17.51 -16.54
C VAL A 215 4.96 17.12 -17.96
N ARG A 216 3.74 16.60 -18.15
CA ARG A 216 3.26 16.24 -19.47
C ARG A 216 2.99 17.49 -20.31
N THR A 217 3.63 17.62 -21.47
CA THR A 217 3.41 18.70 -22.43
C THR A 217 3.31 18.14 -23.86
N LYS A 218 2.43 18.71 -24.68
CA LYS A 218 2.40 18.36 -26.10
C LYS A 218 3.49 19.15 -26.83
N PRO A 219 4.36 18.50 -27.63
CA PRO A 219 5.36 19.20 -28.41
C PRO A 219 4.69 20.07 -29.49
N SER A 220 5.44 21.06 -29.97
CA SER A 220 5.02 21.86 -31.13
C SER A 220 4.90 20.97 -32.36
N LYS A 221 3.84 21.19 -33.17
CA LYS A 221 3.69 20.52 -34.47
C LYS A 221 4.78 20.89 -35.48
N LYS A 222 5.43 22.04 -35.29
CA LYS A 222 6.58 22.48 -36.11
C LYS A 222 7.86 21.96 -35.46
N GLU A 223 8.59 21.09 -36.16
CA GLU A 223 9.79 20.41 -35.66
C GLU A 223 10.89 21.38 -35.19
N VAL A 224 11.23 22.38 -36.00
CA VAL A 224 12.24 23.40 -35.64
C VAL A 224 11.85 24.09 -34.33
N LYS A 225 10.57 24.37 -34.14
CA LYS A 225 10.08 25.00 -32.91
C LYS A 225 10.04 24.00 -31.75
N ALA A 226 9.77 22.72 -32.00
CA ALA A 226 9.84 21.67 -30.97
C ALA A 226 11.28 21.52 -30.46
N ALA A 227 12.27 21.43 -31.36
CA ALA A 227 13.68 21.38 -31.01
C ALA A 227 14.12 22.61 -30.21
N TYR A 228 13.73 23.82 -30.66
CA TYR A 228 13.97 25.05 -29.91
C TYR A 228 13.38 25.00 -28.50
N ASN A 229 12.11 24.59 -28.37
CA ASN A 229 11.43 24.52 -27.08
C ASN A 229 12.12 23.52 -26.14
N THR A 230 12.53 22.35 -26.64
CA THR A 230 13.26 21.35 -25.84
C THR A 230 14.55 21.92 -25.27
N VAL A 231 15.34 22.61 -26.10
CA VAL A 231 16.66 23.11 -25.69
C VAL A 231 16.59 24.39 -24.87
N LYS A 232 15.71 25.33 -25.23
CA LYS A 232 15.68 26.70 -24.68
C LYS A 232 14.52 26.98 -23.73
N GLN A 233 13.51 26.12 -23.70
CA GLN A 233 12.30 26.31 -22.91
C GLN A 233 11.92 25.02 -22.17
N ASN A 234 12.89 24.13 -21.93
CA ASN A 234 12.72 22.86 -21.23
C ASN A 234 11.52 22.02 -21.72
N GLY A 235 11.21 22.08 -23.02
CA GLY A 235 10.09 21.36 -23.64
C GLY A 235 8.71 22.02 -23.50
N PHE A 236 8.66 23.26 -23.00
CA PHE A 236 7.45 24.06 -22.93
C PHE A 236 7.31 24.97 -24.16
N GLY A 237 6.06 25.23 -24.58
CA GLY A 237 5.78 26.25 -25.58
C GLY A 237 5.85 27.67 -25.00
N ASN A 238 6.05 28.66 -25.87
CA ASN A 238 6.20 30.07 -25.49
C ASN A 238 5.21 30.59 -24.43
N THR A 239 3.93 30.23 -24.51
CA THR A 239 2.90 30.71 -23.57
C THR A 239 3.13 30.16 -22.17
N LEU A 240 3.24 28.82 -22.05
CA LEU A 240 3.41 28.15 -20.78
C LEU A 240 4.79 28.41 -20.17
N TRP A 241 5.82 28.58 -21.00
CA TRP A 241 7.17 28.92 -20.54
C TRP A 241 7.23 30.22 -19.73
N LYS A 242 6.41 31.22 -20.08
CA LYS A 242 6.31 32.49 -19.33
C LYS A 242 5.84 32.31 -17.89
N GLU A 243 5.08 31.25 -17.62
CA GLU A 243 4.60 30.92 -16.27
C GLU A 243 5.55 29.93 -15.58
N ILE A 244 6.08 28.96 -16.31
CA ILE A 244 6.94 27.91 -15.75
C ILE A 244 8.32 28.42 -15.36
N ALA A 245 8.95 29.27 -16.17
CA ALA A 245 10.28 29.81 -15.84
C ALA A 245 10.33 30.52 -14.48
N PRO A 246 9.45 31.52 -14.19
CA PRO A 246 9.46 32.18 -12.88
C PRO A 246 9.02 31.24 -11.75
N LEU A 247 8.13 30.28 -12.02
CA LEU A 247 7.73 29.28 -11.02
C LEU A 247 8.89 28.36 -10.63
N SER A 248 9.66 27.92 -11.61
CA SER A 248 10.85 27.07 -11.45
C SER A 248 11.88 27.75 -10.53
N GLU A 249 12.12 29.04 -10.77
CA GLU A 249 13.01 29.86 -9.94
C GLU A 249 12.44 30.09 -8.53
N ALA A 250 11.18 30.50 -8.42
CA ALA A 250 10.55 30.81 -7.14
C ALA A 250 10.47 29.62 -6.17
N VAL A 251 10.32 28.41 -6.72
CA VAL A 251 10.21 27.18 -5.92
C VAL A 251 11.57 26.52 -5.68
N GLY A 252 12.62 26.91 -6.40
CA GLY A 252 13.93 26.24 -6.34
C GLY A 252 13.84 24.81 -6.88
N ALA A 253 13.25 24.64 -8.07
CA ALA A 253 13.09 23.33 -8.69
C ALA A 253 13.27 23.46 -10.20
N GLN A 254 13.88 22.46 -10.85
CA GLN A 254 14.02 22.43 -12.30
C GLN A 254 12.80 21.79 -12.94
N ILE A 255 12.09 22.52 -13.81
CA ILE A 255 10.85 22.02 -14.42
C ILE A 255 11.07 21.77 -15.92
N TYR A 256 10.77 20.54 -16.35
CA TYR A 256 10.85 20.05 -17.72
C TYR A 256 9.51 19.51 -18.21
N GLY A 257 9.30 19.61 -19.51
CA GLY A 257 8.10 19.17 -20.22
C GLY A 257 8.43 18.15 -21.29
N ASN A 258 7.69 17.04 -21.33
CA ASN A 258 7.70 16.13 -22.48
C ASN A 258 6.35 15.43 -22.65
N GLU A 259 6.14 14.74 -23.77
CA GLU A 259 4.83 14.15 -24.10
C GLU A 259 4.38 13.04 -23.14
N SER A 260 5.34 12.40 -22.49
CA SER A 260 5.15 11.16 -21.74
C SER A 260 5.17 11.38 -20.22
N ALA A 261 5.70 12.51 -19.76
CA ALA A 261 6.06 12.83 -18.37
C ALA A 261 7.06 11.84 -17.73
N TRP A 262 7.85 11.13 -18.54
CA TRP A 262 8.86 10.18 -18.06
C TRP A 262 10.26 10.77 -18.04
N TRP A 263 11.10 10.21 -17.18
CA TRP A 263 12.53 10.49 -17.13
C TRP A 263 13.24 9.93 -18.37
N THR A 264 14.24 10.65 -18.88
CA THR A 264 14.99 10.30 -20.10
C THR A 264 16.50 10.42 -19.86
N SER A 265 17.32 9.84 -20.73
CA SER A 265 18.77 9.93 -20.60
C SER A 265 19.30 11.37 -20.71
N ASP A 266 18.71 12.20 -21.58
CA ASP A 266 19.00 13.65 -21.66
C ASP A 266 18.75 14.35 -20.31
N LEU A 267 17.65 14.00 -19.62
CA LEU A 267 17.38 14.54 -18.28
C LEU A 267 18.38 14.03 -17.24
N SER A 268 18.88 12.80 -17.35
CA SER A 268 19.98 12.31 -16.51
C SER A 268 21.24 13.15 -16.68
N ILE A 269 21.62 13.49 -17.92
CA ILE A 269 22.79 14.35 -18.20
C ILE A 269 22.58 15.74 -17.60
N ARG A 270 21.43 16.38 -17.85
CA ARG A 270 21.09 17.70 -17.28
C ARG A 270 21.07 17.72 -15.76
N PHE A 271 20.57 16.63 -15.16
CA PHE A 271 20.56 16.46 -13.71
C PHE A 271 21.98 16.41 -13.16
N LEU A 272 22.88 15.65 -13.81
CA LEU A 272 24.27 15.59 -13.43
C LEU A 272 24.97 16.95 -13.58
N ASP A 273 24.75 17.65 -14.69
CA ASP A 273 25.31 18.98 -14.91
C ASP A 273 24.90 19.97 -13.83
N TYR A 274 23.59 20.04 -13.58
CA TYR A 274 23.02 21.00 -12.63
C TYR A 274 23.57 20.81 -11.21
N HIS A 275 23.74 19.56 -10.77
CA HIS A 275 24.20 19.28 -9.42
C HIS A 275 25.71 19.15 -9.26
N PHE A 276 26.44 18.75 -10.30
CA PHE A 276 27.83 18.33 -10.16
C PHE A 276 28.83 19.06 -11.08
N ALA A 277 28.40 19.77 -12.13
CA ALA A 277 29.34 20.44 -13.06
C ALA A 277 30.02 21.68 -12.47
N ASN A 278 29.34 22.41 -11.58
CA ASN A 278 29.84 23.66 -11.01
C ASN A 278 30.38 23.49 -9.57
N ARG A 279 30.91 22.31 -9.24
CA ARG A 279 31.50 22.07 -7.91
C ARG A 279 32.87 22.74 -7.82
N GLU A 280 33.12 23.45 -6.72
CA GLU A 280 34.40 24.13 -6.46
C GLU A 280 35.58 23.15 -6.45
N GLU A 281 35.34 21.93 -5.95
CA GLU A 281 36.30 20.85 -5.94
C GLU A 281 35.74 19.66 -6.72
N CYS A 282 36.46 19.21 -7.75
CA CYS A 282 36.15 17.98 -8.51
C CYS A 282 36.52 16.72 -7.72
N LEU A 283 36.22 16.69 -6.42
CA LEU A 283 36.40 15.49 -5.62
C LEU A 283 35.40 14.40 -6.08
N PRO A 284 35.83 13.13 -6.07
CA PRO A 284 34.95 12.01 -6.36
C PRO A 284 33.72 12.02 -5.47
N VAL A 285 32.55 11.80 -6.06
CA VAL A 285 31.30 11.57 -5.33
C VAL A 285 30.67 10.26 -5.74
N LEU A 286 30.02 9.60 -4.79
CA LEU A 286 29.28 8.37 -5.04
C LEU A 286 27.79 8.70 -5.12
N LEU A 287 27.16 8.43 -6.27
CA LEU A 287 25.73 8.65 -6.49
C LEU A 287 25.03 7.30 -6.68
N LEU A 288 24.11 7.00 -5.77
CA LEU A 288 23.25 5.83 -5.80
C LEU A 288 21.97 6.15 -6.57
N LEU A 289 21.70 5.38 -7.63
CA LEU A 289 20.50 5.45 -8.47
C LEU A 289 19.84 4.07 -8.58
N ASP A 290 18.56 4.02 -8.94
CA ASP A 290 17.92 2.74 -9.26
C ASP A 290 18.41 2.18 -10.60
N ASP A 291 18.04 0.93 -10.92
CA ASP A 291 18.43 0.25 -12.15
C ASP A 291 17.61 0.68 -13.39
N PHE A 292 17.04 1.90 -13.39
CA PHE A 292 16.28 2.38 -14.53
C PHE A 292 17.20 2.70 -15.72
N SER A 293 16.88 2.14 -16.89
CA SER A 293 17.76 2.16 -18.06
C SER A 293 18.24 3.54 -18.50
N ALA A 294 17.44 4.59 -18.31
CA ALA A 294 17.81 5.96 -18.67
C ALA A 294 18.96 6.56 -17.82
N HIS A 295 19.33 5.92 -16.72
CA HIS A 295 20.49 6.29 -15.90
C HIS A 295 21.79 5.64 -16.37
N TRP A 296 21.69 4.60 -17.19
CA TRP A 296 22.80 3.68 -17.45
C TRP A 296 23.18 3.59 -18.92
N THR A 297 22.72 4.53 -19.76
CA THR A 297 23.23 4.64 -21.13
C THR A 297 24.70 5.04 -21.12
N ASP A 298 25.43 4.69 -22.17
CA ASP A 298 26.88 4.92 -22.23
C ASP A 298 27.20 6.42 -22.14
N GLU A 299 26.38 7.27 -22.75
CA GLU A 299 26.53 8.72 -22.68
C GLU A 299 26.40 9.24 -21.24
N VAL A 300 25.44 8.72 -20.46
CA VAL A 300 25.23 9.14 -19.06
C VAL A 300 26.41 8.69 -18.19
N LYS A 301 26.89 7.46 -18.39
CA LYS A 301 28.04 6.92 -17.64
C LYS A 301 29.33 7.69 -17.93
N GLU A 302 29.59 7.97 -19.22
CA GLU A 302 30.75 8.76 -19.64
C GLU A 302 30.67 10.18 -19.09
N HIS A 303 29.50 10.81 -19.16
CA HIS A 303 29.29 12.15 -18.62
C HIS A 303 29.48 12.23 -17.11
N ALA A 304 28.94 11.27 -16.36
CA ALA A 304 29.15 11.17 -14.92
C ALA A 304 30.64 11.01 -14.57
N LYS A 305 31.36 10.18 -15.32
CA LYS A 305 32.81 10.00 -15.15
C LYS A 305 33.57 11.30 -15.38
N ASN A 306 33.24 12.05 -16.44
CA ASN A 306 33.85 13.36 -16.73
C ASN A 306 33.62 14.38 -15.59
N LEU A 307 32.49 14.26 -14.89
CA LEU A 307 32.17 15.07 -13.72
C LEU A 307 32.74 14.52 -12.41
N SER A 308 33.55 13.46 -12.42
CA SER A 308 34.02 12.77 -11.21
C SER A 308 32.87 12.31 -10.29
N VAL A 309 31.80 11.82 -10.92
CA VAL A 309 30.65 11.19 -10.27
C VAL A 309 30.71 9.69 -10.54
N HIS A 310 30.90 8.90 -9.50
CA HIS A 310 30.81 7.46 -9.56
C HIS A 310 29.35 7.04 -9.38
N LEU A 311 28.73 6.53 -10.44
CA LEU A 311 27.36 6.01 -10.39
C LEU A 311 27.39 4.57 -9.90
N MET A 312 26.52 4.24 -8.94
CA MET A 312 26.35 2.87 -8.46
C MET A 312 24.87 2.48 -8.43
N PRO A 313 24.49 1.37 -9.11
CA PRO A 313 23.10 0.94 -9.19
C PRO A 313 22.66 0.26 -7.89
N VAL A 314 21.47 0.61 -7.42
CA VAL A 314 20.78 -0.16 -6.40
C VAL A 314 20.31 -1.48 -7.03
N PRO A 315 20.60 -2.65 -6.41
CA PRO A 315 20.31 -3.92 -7.03
C PRO A 315 18.82 -4.12 -7.35
N PRO A 316 18.49 -4.68 -8.52
CA PRO A 316 17.11 -4.93 -8.91
C PRO A 316 16.35 -5.76 -7.88
N GLY A 317 15.12 -5.33 -7.58
CA GLY A 317 14.26 -6.01 -6.60
C GLY A 317 14.61 -5.74 -5.13
N LEU A 318 15.68 -4.99 -4.85
CA LEU A 318 16.06 -4.59 -3.49
C LEU A 318 15.74 -3.13 -3.16
N THR A 319 15.12 -2.36 -4.07
CA THR A 319 14.76 -0.94 -3.87
C THR A 319 14.10 -0.71 -2.50
N SER A 320 13.16 -1.58 -2.11
CA SER A 320 12.48 -1.52 -0.80
C SER A 320 13.37 -1.60 0.46
N VAL A 321 14.64 -1.99 0.34
CA VAL A 321 15.62 -2.16 1.46
C VAL A 321 16.92 -1.42 1.23
N CYS A 322 17.29 -1.23 -0.03
CA CYS A 322 18.57 -0.62 -0.39
C CYS A 322 18.45 0.78 -0.97
N GLN A 323 17.24 1.27 -1.30
CA GLN A 323 17.04 2.62 -1.82
C GLN A 323 16.66 3.58 -0.68
N PRO A 324 17.59 4.45 -0.21
CA PRO A 324 17.31 5.38 0.88
C PRO A 324 16.06 6.23 0.68
N ALA A 325 15.81 6.70 -0.55
CA ALA A 325 14.64 7.51 -0.87
C ALA A 325 13.29 6.84 -0.56
N ASP A 326 13.13 5.60 -1.02
CA ASP A 326 11.93 4.80 -0.82
C ASP A 326 11.72 4.44 0.66
N ILE A 327 12.80 4.13 1.36
CA ILE A 327 12.76 3.70 2.76
C ILE A 327 12.48 4.88 3.69
N SER A 328 13.11 6.04 3.41
CA SER A 328 13.26 7.10 4.40
C SER A 328 12.31 8.27 4.13
N TRP A 329 12.35 8.88 2.95
CA TRP A 329 11.73 10.21 2.76
C TRP A 329 10.51 10.25 1.84
N PHE A 330 10.31 9.32 0.91
CA PHE A 330 9.12 9.36 0.05
C PHE A 330 7.80 9.13 0.79
N ARG A 331 7.79 8.26 1.80
CA ARG A 331 6.62 8.05 2.65
C ARG A 331 6.19 9.33 3.38
N PRO A 332 7.05 9.98 4.20
CA PRO A 332 6.67 11.21 4.88
C PRO A 332 6.39 12.36 3.91
N PHE A 333 7.11 12.45 2.79
CA PHE A 333 6.82 13.41 1.71
C PHE A 333 5.38 13.27 1.19
N LYS A 334 4.99 12.07 0.72
CA LYS A 334 3.63 11.81 0.21
C LYS A 334 2.56 11.98 1.29
N GLN A 335 2.89 11.74 2.56
CA GLN A 335 1.96 11.99 3.67
C GLN A 335 1.71 13.49 3.89
N ARG A 336 2.75 14.32 3.81
CA ARG A 336 2.61 15.79 3.90
C ARG A 336 1.80 16.35 2.73
N LEU A 337 2.05 15.89 1.50
CA LEU A 337 1.25 16.30 0.33
C LEU A 337 -0.24 15.95 0.49
N ARG A 338 -0.56 14.73 0.94
CA ARG A 338 -1.94 14.35 1.26
C ARG A 338 -2.59 15.28 2.27
N ARG A 339 -1.85 15.65 3.32
CA ARG A 339 -2.35 16.57 4.36
C ARG A 339 -2.62 17.97 3.79
N GLN A 340 -1.70 18.50 2.99
CA GLN A 340 -1.88 19.80 2.34
C GLN A 340 -3.09 19.79 1.40
N TRP A 341 -3.25 18.73 0.60
CA TRP A 341 -4.41 18.57 -0.28
C TRP A 341 -5.73 18.57 0.50
N VAL A 342 -5.82 17.86 1.63
CA VAL A 342 -7.00 17.88 2.51
C VAL A 342 -7.25 19.28 3.08
N ASN A 343 -6.20 19.99 3.51
CA ASN A 343 -6.35 21.35 4.03
C ASN A 343 -6.89 22.31 2.98
N GLU A 344 -6.41 22.21 1.73
CA GLU A 344 -6.87 23.05 0.62
C GLU A 344 -8.34 22.75 0.30
N LEU A 345 -8.74 21.48 0.26
CA LEU A 345 -10.15 21.11 0.12
C LEU A 345 -11.02 21.69 1.23
N GLN A 346 -10.56 21.64 2.48
CA GLN A 346 -11.31 22.24 3.59
C GLN A 346 -11.47 23.75 3.43
N GLN A 347 -10.44 24.45 2.95
CA GLN A 347 -10.52 25.88 2.68
C GLN A 347 -11.50 26.20 1.53
N GLN A 348 -11.46 25.43 0.45
CA GLN A 348 -12.39 25.58 -0.68
C GLN A 348 -13.84 25.38 -0.23
N LEU A 349 -14.12 24.34 0.56
CA LEU A 349 -15.45 24.09 1.12
C LEU A 349 -15.95 25.25 2.00
N ARG A 350 -15.06 25.85 2.80
CA ARG A 350 -15.38 27.05 3.61
C ARG A 350 -15.73 28.25 2.72
N ARG A 351 -14.95 28.48 1.66
CA ARG A 351 -15.20 29.58 0.70
C ARG A 351 -16.56 29.44 0.02
N THR A 352 -16.93 28.23 -0.39
CA THR A 352 -18.23 27.95 -1.03
C THR A 352 -19.40 28.12 -0.06
N THR A 353 -19.24 27.75 1.22
CA THR A 353 -20.29 27.95 2.23
C THR A 353 -20.48 29.42 2.59
N SER A 354 -19.40 30.23 2.56
CA SER A 354 -19.49 31.68 2.72
C SER A 354 -20.08 32.43 1.51
N SER A 355 -19.99 31.89 0.28
CA SER A 355 -20.56 32.54 -0.90
C SER A 355 -22.06 32.29 -1.06
N VAL A 356 -22.59 31.20 -0.49
CA VAL A 356 -24.04 30.88 -0.48
C VAL A 356 -24.80 31.67 0.59
N SER A 357 -24.12 32.30 1.54
CA SER A 357 -24.71 33.08 2.64
C SER A 357 -24.73 34.60 2.42
N LYS A 358 -24.42 35.10 1.21
CA LYS A 358 -24.73 36.51 0.89
C LYS A 358 -26.25 36.68 0.84
N PRO A 359 -26.86 37.53 1.69
CA PRO A 359 -28.27 37.86 1.53
C PRO A 359 -28.45 38.57 0.20
N LEU A 360 -29.53 38.23 -0.52
CA LEU A 360 -30.06 39.07 -1.59
C LEU A 360 -30.26 40.48 -1.01
N SER A 361 -29.35 41.39 -1.33
CA SER A 361 -29.51 42.80 -1.00
C SER A 361 -30.47 43.40 -2.01
N SER A 362 -31.62 43.84 -1.45
CA SER A 362 -32.68 44.72 -1.97
C SER A 362 -33.42 44.28 -3.22
#